data_AF-A0A813G2S7-F1
#
_entry.id   AF-A0A813G2S7-F1
#
_cell.length_a   1.000
_cell.length_b   1.000
_cell.length_c   1.000
_cell.angle_alpha   90.00
_cell.angle_beta   90.00
_cell.angle_gamma   90.00
#
_symmetry.space_group_name_H-M   'P 1'
#
loop_
_entity.id
_entity.type
_entity.pdbx_description
1 polymer ?
#
loop_
_entity_poly.entity_id
_entity_poly.type
_entity_poly.pdbx_seq_one_letter_code
_entity_poly.pdbx_strand_id
1 'polypeptide(L)'
;AGKWRTVTWSKMEATPASGALALPPSQGKYYVAGSWNNFRFEEMTREGAESSGSFSCEVTLQSGTNQFQIVRNADWHQTIHPDCRNAGADAEIVGPEERAEKLCWSVSSSRGETLTIFFQRTVDDLGKSSMKVSWR
;
A
#
# COMPACT_ATOMS: atom_id res chain seq x y z
N ALA A 1 16.05 -17.71 -47.56
CA ALA A 1 14.78 -18.33 -47.13
C ALA A 1 14.75 -18.37 -45.61
N GLY A 2 13.87 -17.59 -44.96
CA GLY A 2 13.76 -17.54 -43.49
C GLY A 2 12.81 -18.60 -42.97
N LYS A 3 13.30 -19.53 -42.15
CA LYS A 3 12.51 -20.54 -41.44
C LYS A 3 11.94 -19.92 -40.17
N TRP A 4 10.64 -19.62 -40.15
CA TRP A 4 9.93 -19.25 -38.93
C TRP A 4 9.58 -20.52 -38.15
N ARG A 5 9.72 -20.48 -36.81
CA ARG A 5 9.29 -21.56 -35.92
C ARG A 5 8.09 -21.12 -35.10
N THR A 6 7.06 -21.95 -35.10
CA THR A 6 5.84 -21.78 -34.31
C THR A 6 6.15 -21.91 -32.82
N VAL A 7 5.75 -20.94 -32.02
CA VAL A 7 5.81 -21.01 -30.56
C VAL A 7 4.46 -21.47 -30.06
N THR A 8 4.43 -22.65 -29.42
CA THR A 8 3.24 -23.18 -28.78
C THR A 8 3.33 -22.87 -27.29
N TRP A 9 2.44 -22.01 -26.81
CA TRP A 9 2.35 -21.69 -25.38
C TRP A 9 1.38 -22.66 -24.72
N SER A 10 1.85 -23.42 -23.74
CA SER A 10 1.01 -24.23 -22.85
C SER A 10 0.94 -23.55 -21.49
N LYS A 11 -0.28 -23.26 -21.00
CA LYS A 11 -0.51 -22.73 -19.66
C LYS A 11 -0.11 -23.80 -18.63
N MET A 12 1.03 -23.62 -17.97
CA MET A 12 1.40 -24.46 -16.82
C MET A 12 0.57 -24.07 -15.61
N GLU A 13 0.11 -25.07 -14.86
CA GLU A 13 -0.42 -24.86 -13.52
C GLU A 13 0.69 -24.27 -12.64
N ALA A 14 0.35 -23.21 -11.91
CA ALA A 14 1.28 -22.48 -11.08
C ALA A 14 1.72 -23.36 -9.91
N THR A 15 2.83 -24.07 -10.10
CA THR A 15 3.68 -24.44 -8.96
C THR A 15 4.23 -23.12 -8.42
N PRO A 16 4.12 -22.81 -7.12
CA PRO A 16 4.60 -21.53 -6.60
C PRO A 16 6.10 -21.44 -6.85
N ALA A 17 6.45 -20.61 -7.83
CA ALA A 17 7.81 -20.44 -8.28
C ALA A 17 8.60 -19.72 -7.18
N SER A 18 9.39 -20.51 -6.45
CA SER A 18 10.66 -20.09 -5.90
C SER A 18 11.51 -19.57 -7.07
N GLY A 19 11.66 -18.25 -7.22
CA GLY A 19 12.38 -17.67 -8.36
C GLY A 19 12.33 -16.16 -8.53
N ALA A 20 11.38 -15.49 -7.88
CA ALA A 20 11.49 -14.08 -7.52
C ALA A 20 10.97 -13.99 -6.09
N LEU A 21 11.67 -13.28 -5.21
CA LEU A 21 11.29 -13.09 -3.80
C LEU A 21 10.04 -12.19 -3.70
N ALA A 22 8.93 -12.58 -4.33
CA ALA A 22 7.62 -12.09 -3.96
C ALA A 22 7.33 -12.72 -2.60
N LEU A 23 7.77 -12.04 -1.54
CA LEU A 23 7.27 -12.31 -0.20
C LEU A 23 5.75 -12.53 -0.30
N PRO A 24 5.20 -13.59 0.34
CA PRO A 24 3.77 -13.76 0.48
C PRO A 24 3.14 -12.38 0.68
N PRO A 25 2.05 -12.02 -0.02
CA PRO A 25 1.57 -10.65 0.00
C PRO A 25 1.20 -10.14 1.42
N SER A 26 1.09 -11.04 2.41
CA SER A 26 0.99 -10.79 3.85
C SER A 26 2.31 -10.45 4.59
N GLN A 27 3.48 -10.53 3.95
CA GLN A 27 4.81 -10.33 4.56
C GLN A 27 5.47 -8.98 4.20
N GLY A 28 4.79 -8.12 3.46
CA GLY A 28 5.31 -6.77 3.19
C GLY A 28 5.40 -5.92 4.46
N LYS A 29 6.41 -5.07 4.54
CA LYS A 29 6.41 -3.93 5.47
C LYS A 29 5.65 -2.78 4.84
N TYR A 30 4.94 -2.01 5.65
CA TYR A 30 4.18 -0.86 5.19
C TYR A 30 4.65 0.38 5.93
N TYR A 31 4.60 1.51 5.24
CA TYR A 31 5.09 2.78 5.72
C TYR A 31 4.03 3.84 5.42
N VAL A 32 3.85 4.78 6.34
CA VAL A 32 3.13 6.02 6.06
C VAL A 32 4.13 7.05 5.57
N ALA A 33 3.80 7.74 4.48
CA ALA A 33 4.54 8.90 4.01
C ALA A 33 3.59 10.10 3.96
N GLY A 34 3.86 11.11 4.78
CA GLY A 34 2.94 12.23 4.96
C GLY A 34 3.57 13.61 4.83
N SER A 35 2.76 14.62 4.56
CA SER A 35 3.23 16.01 4.42
C SER A 35 3.89 16.55 5.69
N TRP A 36 3.50 16.06 6.87
CA TRP A 36 4.03 16.50 8.17
C TRP A 36 5.53 16.23 8.35
N ASN A 37 6.08 15.24 7.64
CA ASN A 37 7.49 14.86 7.72
C ASN A 37 8.24 14.97 6.37
N ASN A 38 7.67 15.69 5.40
CA ASN A 38 8.13 15.75 4.01
C ASN A 38 8.16 14.39 3.30
N PHE A 39 7.12 13.59 3.49
CA PHE A 39 6.94 12.26 2.88
C PHE A 39 8.10 11.29 3.15
N ARG A 40 8.74 11.40 4.33
CA ARG A 40 9.64 10.36 4.81
C ARG A 40 8.84 9.14 5.24
N PHE A 41 9.43 7.96 5.09
CA PHE A 41 8.80 6.70 5.46
C PHE A 41 8.79 6.50 6.97
N GLU A 42 7.60 6.41 7.56
CA GLU A 42 7.37 5.99 8.95
C GLU A 42 6.82 4.56 8.94
N GLU A 43 7.57 3.61 9.50
CA GLU A 43 7.18 2.19 9.48
C GLU A 43 5.91 1.97 10.30
N MET A 44 4.95 1.26 9.71
CA MET A 44 3.74 0.84 10.41
C MET A 44 4.04 -0.40 11.26
N THR A 45 3.51 -0.42 12.49
CA THR A 45 3.56 -1.57 13.38
C THR A 45 2.51 -2.59 12.96
N ARG A 46 2.89 -3.87 12.88
CA ARG A 46 1.94 -4.96 12.61
C ARG A 46 1.08 -5.23 13.84
N GLU A 47 -0.23 -5.37 13.63
CA GLU A 47 -1.22 -5.62 14.67
C GLU A 47 -1.74 -7.06 14.63
N GLY A 48 -1.65 -7.76 15.75
CA GLY A 48 -2.19 -9.11 15.91
C GLY A 48 -1.42 -10.20 15.14
N ALA A 49 -2.13 -11.26 14.76
CA ALA A 49 -1.53 -12.43 14.07
C ALA A 49 -1.12 -12.11 12.63
N GLU A 50 -0.17 -12.86 12.07
CA GLU A 50 0.28 -12.64 10.69
C GLU A 50 -0.85 -12.77 9.65
N SER A 51 -1.86 -13.59 9.92
CA SER A 51 -3.01 -13.75 9.03
C SER A 51 -3.96 -12.54 8.99
N SER A 52 -3.90 -11.61 9.97
CA SER A 52 -4.80 -10.45 10.02
C SER A 52 -4.52 -9.45 8.89
N GLY A 53 -3.25 -9.32 8.51
CA GLY A 53 -2.77 -8.31 7.59
C GLY A 53 -2.96 -6.88 8.09
N SER A 54 -3.13 -6.67 9.41
CA SER A 54 -3.40 -5.37 10.02
C SER A 54 -2.13 -4.66 10.46
N PHE A 55 -2.10 -3.34 10.29
CA PHE A 55 -0.99 -2.46 10.61
C PHE A 55 -1.51 -1.13 11.17
N SER A 56 -0.73 -0.49 12.04
CA SER A 56 -1.03 0.83 12.60
C SER A 56 0.20 1.74 12.59
N CYS A 57 -0.01 3.05 12.52
CA CYS A 57 1.05 4.04 12.66
C CYS A 57 0.48 5.29 13.33
N GLU A 58 1.07 5.69 14.45
CA GLU A 58 0.74 6.93 15.14
C GLU A 58 1.63 8.05 14.61
N VAL A 59 1.03 9.15 14.15
CA VAL A 59 1.74 10.28 13.53
C VAL A 59 1.31 11.60 14.16
N THR A 60 2.25 12.55 14.26
CA THR A 60 1.96 13.90 14.72
C THR A 60 1.76 14.83 13.53
N LEU A 61 0.57 15.40 13.42
CA LEU A 61 0.18 16.23 12.29
C LEU A 61 0.58 17.70 12.48
N GLN A 62 0.78 18.39 11.35
CA GLN A 62 0.90 19.84 11.32
C GLN A 62 -0.48 20.51 11.40
N SER A 63 -0.52 21.80 11.68
CA SER A 63 -1.79 22.56 11.63
C SER A 63 -2.28 22.68 10.19
N GLY A 64 -3.59 22.51 9.98
CA GLY A 64 -4.21 22.68 8.66
C GLY A 64 -4.41 21.35 7.94
N THR A 65 -4.25 21.36 6.61
CA THR A 65 -4.43 20.17 5.79
C THR A 65 -3.15 19.38 5.69
N ASN A 66 -3.22 18.11 6.09
CA ASN A 66 -2.16 17.14 5.95
C ASN A 66 -2.55 16.11 4.89
N GLN A 67 -1.54 15.57 4.21
CA GLN A 67 -1.72 14.56 3.17
C GLN A 67 -0.85 13.36 3.45
N PHE A 68 -1.31 12.16 3.09
CA PHE A 68 -0.49 10.97 3.19
C PHE A 68 -0.80 9.91 2.14
N GLN A 69 0.16 8.99 2.00
CA GLN A 69 0.07 7.75 1.23
C GLN A 69 0.63 6.60 2.07
N ILE A 70 0.33 5.37 1.67
CA ILE A 70 0.92 4.17 2.25
C ILE A 70 1.88 3.58 1.22
N VAL A 71 3.08 3.21 1.64
CA VAL A 71 4.13 2.70 0.77
C VAL A 71 4.55 1.32 1.25
N ARG A 72 4.58 0.34 0.35
CA ARG A 72 5.05 -1.00 0.67
C ARG A 72 6.56 -1.09 0.48
N ASN A 73 7.24 -1.74 1.42
CA ASN A 73 8.68 -2.03 1.39
C ASN A 73 9.59 -0.80 1.17
N ALA A 74 9.14 0.38 1.60
CA ALA A 74 9.86 1.64 1.41
C ALA A 74 10.24 1.92 -0.07
N ASP A 75 9.36 1.52 -0.99
CA ASP A 75 9.53 1.67 -2.43
C ASP A 75 8.36 2.42 -3.05
N TRP A 76 8.61 3.62 -3.56
CA TRP A 76 7.59 4.47 -4.20
C TRP A 76 6.91 3.85 -5.42
N HIS A 77 7.49 2.82 -6.04
CA HIS A 77 6.84 2.04 -7.10
C HIS A 77 5.77 1.07 -6.56
N GLN A 78 5.65 0.96 -5.24
CA GLN A 78 4.66 0.13 -4.54
C GLN A 78 3.80 1.00 -3.62
N THR A 79 3.29 2.11 -4.17
CA THR A 79 2.46 3.07 -3.44
C THR A 79 0.98 2.67 -3.47
N ILE A 80 0.33 2.78 -2.32
CA ILE A 80 -1.09 2.56 -2.08
C ILE A 80 -1.70 3.92 -1.75
N HIS A 81 -2.76 4.28 -2.47
CA HIS A 81 -3.30 5.62 -2.49
C HIS A 81 -4.81 5.60 -2.79
N PRO A 82 -5.54 6.72 -2.57
CA PRO A 82 -6.91 6.82 -3.04
C PRO A 82 -6.99 6.94 -4.57
N ASP A 83 -8.17 6.67 -5.12
CA ASP A 83 -8.51 6.86 -6.53
C ASP A 83 -8.58 8.34 -6.98
N CYS A 84 -8.71 9.27 -6.03
CA CYS A 84 -8.86 10.69 -6.28
C CYS A 84 -7.95 11.57 -5.39
N ARG A 85 -7.85 12.87 -5.72
CA ARG A 85 -7.05 13.84 -4.97
C ARG A 85 -7.80 14.34 -3.74
N ASN A 86 -7.05 14.65 -2.67
CA ASN A 86 -7.60 15.18 -1.41
C ASN A 86 -8.70 14.30 -0.82
N ALA A 87 -8.50 12.98 -0.88
CA ALA A 87 -9.54 12.01 -0.63
C ALA A 87 -9.80 11.80 0.87
N GLY A 88 -11.05 11.49 1.22
CA GLY A 88 -11.44 11.07 2.56
C GLY A 88 -11.24 9.57 2.78
N ALA A 89 -11.70 9.07 3.92
CA ALA A 89 -11.62 7.65 4.29
C ALA A 89 -12.59 6.75 3.47
N ASP A 90 -13.51 7.36 2.74
CA ASP A 90 -14.53 6.74 1.89
C ASP A 90 -14.06 6.49 0.45
N ALA A 91 -12.89 7.03 0.07
CA ALA A 91 -12.34 6.85 -1.26
C ALA A 91 -11.88 5.42 -1.54
N GLU A 92 -12.01 5.01 -2.79
CA GLU A 92 -11.54 3.69 -3.24
C GLU A 92 -10.02 3.59 -3.13
N ILE A 93 -9.54 2.42 -2.71
CA ILE A 93 -8.11 2.18 -2.46
C ILE A 93 -7.49 1.53 -3.69
N VAL A 94 -6.47 2.18 -4.25
CA VAL A 94 -5.74 1.76 -5.45
C VAL A 94 -4.30 1.40 -5.09
N GLY A 95 -3.70 0.53 -5.90
CA GLY A 95 -2.31 0.08 -5.77
C GLY A 95 -2.16 -1.30 -5.14
N PRO A 96 -0.93 -1.73 -4.81
CA PRO A 96 0.32 -0.99 -5.00
C PRO A 96 0.66 -0.80 -6.49
N GLU A 97 0.91 0.45 -6.93
CA GLU A 97 1.30 0.76 -8.31
C GLU A 97 2.33 1.91 -8.41
N GLU A 98 2.94 2.03 -9.59
CA GLU A 98 3.83 3.14 -9.95
C GLU A 98 2.99 4.34 -10.43
N ARG A 99 3.46 5.57 -10.16
CA ARG A 99 2.84 6.86 -10.57
C ARG A 99 1.61 7.30 -9.79
N ALA A 100 1.58 7.01 -8.49
CA ALA A 100 0.63 7.59 -7.54
C ALA A 100 0.86 9.09 -7.23
N GLU A 101 1.56 9.83 -8.09
CA GLU A 101 2.00 11.19 -7.78
C GLU A 101 0.79 12.11 -7.51
N LYS A 102 0.76 12.66 -6.29
CA LYS A 102 -0.25 13.60 -5.79
C LYS A 102 -1.65 13.00 -5.53
N LEU A 103 -1.81 11.68 -5.53
CA LEU A 103 -3.04 11.01 -5.07
C LEU A 103 -2.87 10.69 -3.59
N CYS A 104 -3.40 11.56 -2.72
CA CYS A 104 -3.23 11.45 -1.28
C CYS A 104 -4.58 11.51 -0.57
N TRP A 105 -4.68 10.76 0.53
CA TRP A 105 -5.71 11.03 1.52
C TRP A 105 -5.42 12.38 2.18
N SER A 106 -6.47 13.10 2.57
CA SER A 106 -6.37 14.38 3.25
C SER A 106 -7.03 14.34 4.61
N VAL A 107 -6.32 14.88 5.60
CA VAL A 107 -6.81 15.01 6.97
C VAL A 107 -6.57 16.44 7.44
N SER A 108 -7.60 17.05 8.02
CA SER A 108 -7.48 18.35 8.67
C SER A 108 -7.22 18.15 10.15
N SER A 109 -6.28 18.88 10.70
CA SER A 109 -5.92 18.77 12.12
C SER A 109 -5.48 20.09 12.72
N SER A 110 -5.58 20.17 14.04
CA SER A 110 -4.97 21.23 14.82
C SER A 110 -3.47 20.97 15.01
N ARG A 111 -2.71 22.00 15.38
CA ARG A 111 -1.26 21.87 15.58
C ARG A 111 -0.94 20.85 16.68
N GLY A 112 -0.14 19.84 16.36
CA GLY A 112 0.34 18.85 17.33
C GLY A 112 -0.69 17.79 17.69
N GLU A 113 -1.78 17.70 16.93
CA GLU A 113 -2.73 16.61 17.04
C GLU A 113 -2.11 15.30 16.55
N THR A 114 -2.35 14.24 17.30
CA THR A 114 -1.88 12.90 16.98
C THR A 114 -3.00 12.13 16.28
N LEU A 115 -2.67 11.46 15.17
CA LEU A 115 -3.58 10.64 14.40
C LEU A 115 -3.04 9.21 14.34
N THR A 116 -3.89 8.20 14.55
CA THR A 116 -3.50 6.81 14.28
C THR A 116 -4.07 6.37 12.94
N ILE A 117 -3.19 6.02 12.00
CA ILE A 117 -3.54 5.47 10.69
C ILE A 117 -3.53 3.96 10.78
N PHE A 118 -4.63 3.33 10.38
CA PHE A 118 -4.81 1.89 10.31
C PHE A 118 -4.82 1.45 8.85
N PHE A 119 -4.10 0.36 8.57
CA PHE A 119 -4.06 -0.26 7.26
C PHE A 119 -4.28 -1.76 7.41
N GLN A 120 -5.11 -2.33 6.56
CA GLN A 120 -5.28 -3.78 6.47
C GLN A 120 -5.12 -4.22 5.03
N ARG A 121 -4.32 -5.27 4.80
CA ARG A 121 -4.23 -5.95 3.50
C ARG A 121 -4.25 -7.45 3.67
N THR A 122 -5.23 -8.09 3.07
CA THR A 122 -5.34 -9.55 2.99
C THR A 122 -5.28 -10.00 1.53
N VAL A 123 -4.82 -11.21 1.32
CA VAL A 123 -4.84 -11.85 0.00
C VAL A 123 -5.47 -13.22 0.17
N ASP A 124 -6.47 -13.51 -0.64
CA ASP A 124 -7.15 -14.81 -0.62
C ASP A 124 -6.34 -15.88 -1.36
N ASP A 125 -6.83 -17.12 -1.31
CA ASP A 125 -6.18 -18.28 -1.95
C ASP A 125 -6.12 -18.16 -3.49
N LEU A 126 -6.89 -17.24 -4.09
CA LEU A 126 -6.90 -16.94 -5.51
C LEU A 126 -5.93 -15.80 -5.88
N GLY A 127 -5.22 -15.25 -4.90
CA GLY A 127 -4.28 -14.15 -5.10
C GLY A 127 -4.94 -12.78 -5.19
N LYS A 128 -6.25 -12.65 -4.91
CA LYS A 128 -6.94 -11.36 -4.92
C LYS A 128 -6.62 -10.59 -3.65
N SER A 129 -6.13 -9.37 -3.81
CA SER A 129 -5.83 -8.44 -2.72
C SER A 129 -7.09 -7.68 -2.29
N SER A 130 -7.34 -7.63 -0.98
CA SER A 130 -8.33 -6.76 -0.34
C SER A 130 -7.62 -5.81 0.60
N MET A 131 -7.97 -4.52 0.55
CA MET A 131 -7.33 -3.47 1.33
C MET A 131 -8.35 -2.62 2.05
N LYS A 132 -7.97 -2.11 3.24
CA LYS A 132 -8.74 -1.13 4.00
C LYS A 132 -7.79 -0.11 4.62
N VAL A 133 -8.20 1.14 4.60
CA VAL A 133 -7.49 2.25 5.24
C VAL A 133 -8.49 3.02 6.09
N SER A 134 -8.12 3.37 7.30
CA SER A 134 -8.90 4.25 8.17
C SER A 134 -7.99 5.01 9.12
N TRP A 135 -8.49 6.06 9.74
CA TRP A 135 -7.75 6.85 10.72
C TRP A 135 -8.69 7.47 11.75
N ARG A 136 -8.18 7.68 12.96
CA ARG A 136 -8.90 8.31 14.08
C ARG A 136 -7.94 8.88 15.11
#